data_AF-A0A5N6P6R6-F1
#
_entry.id   AF-A0A5N6P6R6-F1
#
_cell.length_a   1.000
_cell.length_b   1.000
_cell.length_c   1.000
_cell.angle_alpha   90.00
_cell.angle_beta   90.00
_cell.angle_gamma   90.00
#
_symmetry.space_group_name_H-M   'P 1'
#
loop_
_entity.id
_entity.type
_entity.pdbx_description
1 polymer ?
#
loop_
_entity_poly.entity_id
_entity_poly.type
_entity_poly.pdbx_seq_one_letter_code
_entity_poly.pdbx_strand_id
1 'polypeptide(L)'
;MVKAIRVYEVGDPEVLKWEDVEIGDPYMSLQWMVAVGVVTAIGEGVCELKIGDIVYRNAMGTYTEEQIVLADKEMPLPPIDPLVVASVMIQAHTWFKDVMVDPCVADDGYIDRRLIDRAMVWGESLLLDD
;
A
#
# COMPACT_ATOMS: atom_id res chain seq x y z
N MET A 1 21.20 -7.17 -8.52
CA MET A 1 20.54 -6.14 -9.33
C MET A 1 19.08 -6.48 -9.36
N VAL A 2 18.23 -5.50 -9.02
CA VAL A 2 16.77 -5.63 -9.10
C VAL A 2 16.25 -4.58 -10.04
N LYS A 3 15.04 -4.77 -10.56
CA LYS A 3 14.43 -3.74 -11.41
C LYS A 3 13.62 -2.75 -10.59
N ALA A 4 13.58 -1.51 -11.09
CA ALA A 4 12.72 -0.47 -10.57
C ALA A 4 12.24 0.47 -11.68
N ILE A 5 11.09 1.11 -11.44
CA ILE A 5 10.61 2.21 -12.28
C ILE A 5 11.13 3.52 -11.71
N ARG A 6 11.94 4.24 -12.49
CA ARG A 6 12.46 5.57 -12.14
C ARG A 6 11.81 6.67 -12.97
N VAL A 7 11.59 7.80 -12.32
CA VAL A 7 11.07 9.03 -12.93
C VAL A 7 12.04 10.16 -12.61
N TYR A 8 12.55 10.82 -13.65
CA TYR A 8 13.53 11.89 -13.54
C TYR A 8 12.92 13.27 -13.82
N GLU A 9 11.81 13.29 -14.54
CA GLU A 9 11.09 14.50 -14.95
C GLU A 9 9.58 14.23 -15.00
N VAL A 10 8.78 15.28 -14.86
CA VAL A 10 7.33 15.19 -14.95
C VAL A 10 6.94 15.07 -16.42
N GLY A 11 6.11 14.08 -16.75
CA GLY A 11 5.61 13.88 -18.10
C GLY A 11 4.63 12.73 -18.21
N ASP A 12 4.29 12.40 -19.46
CA ASP A 12 3.45 11.27 -19.83
C ASP A 12 4.12 9.92 -19.51
N PRO A 13 3.44 8.77 -19.61
CA PRO A 13 4.00 7.46 -19.25
C PRO A 13 5.33 7.09 -19.92
N GLU A 14 5.68 7.76 -21.02
CA GLU A 14 6.96 7.62 -21.72
C GLU A 14 8.18 8.00 -20.86
N VAL A 15 8.00 8.84 -19.83
CA VAL A 15 9.09 9.21 -18.90
C VAL A 15 9.41 8.12 -17.88
N LEU A 16 8.59 7.06 -17.80
CA LEU A 16 8.81 5.92 -16.91
C LEU A 16 9.92 5.02 -17.47
N LYS A 17 11.02 4.88 -16.73
CA LYS A 17 12.16 4.05 -17.15
C LYS A 17 12.26 2.79 -16.30
N TRP A 18 12.36 1.63 -16.95
CA TRP A 18 12.61 0.33 -16.31
C TRP A 18 14.11 0.05 -16.27
N GLU A 19 14.71 0.26 -15.11
CA GLU A 19 16.16 0.27 -14.94
C GLU A 19 16.62 -0.78 -13.93
N ASP A 20 17.83 -1.32 -14.14
CA ASP A 20 18.50 -2.14 -13.13
C ASP A 20 19.06 -1.22 -12.04
N VAL A 21 18.76 -1.53 -10.78
CA VAL A 21 19.21 -0.78 -9.60
C VAL A 21 19.88 -1.71 -8.60
N GLU A 22 20.76 -1.13 -7.78
CA GLU A 22 21.32 -1.82 -6.63
C GLU A 22 20.36 -1.74 -5.45
N ILE A 23 20.25 -2.83 -4.70
CA ILE A 23 19.41 -2.88 -3.50
C ILE A 23 20.02 -1.93 -2.47
N GLY A 24 19.24 -0.96 -2.01
CA GLY A 24 19.69 0.07 -1.07
C GLY A 24 20.04 1.42 -1.70
N ASP A 25 19.97 1.54 -3.03
CA ASP A 25 20.07 2.84 -3.68
C ASP A 25 19.01 3.81 -3.15
N PRO A 26 19.39 5.07 -2.83
CA PRO A 26 18.48 6.01 -2.20
C PRO A 26 17.28 6.33 -3.10
N TYR A 27 16.11 6.35 -2.47
CA TYR A 27 14.76 6.47 -3.06
C TYR A 27 14.47 7.76 -3.84
N MET A 28 15.46 8.63 -4.05
CA MET A 28 15.26 10.02 -4.49
C MET A 28 14.63 10.17 -5.88
N SER A 29 14.55 9.10 -6.69
CA SER A 29 13.89 9.11 -8.01
C SER A 29 12.77 8.08 -8.17
N LEU A 30 12.39 7.39 -7.08
CA LEU A 30 11.34 6.39 -7.12
C LEU A 30 10.02 7.05 -6.70
N GLN A 31 9.13 7.23 -7.68
CA GLN A 31 7.75 7.67 -7.45
C GLN A 31 6.96 6.53 -6.79
N TRP A 32 5.77 6.83 -6.26
CA TRP A 32 4.77 5.90 -5.69
C TRP A 32 4.90 5.60 -4.20
N MET A 33 3.75 5.40 -3.54
CA MET A 33 3.63 5.41 -2.09
C MET A 33 3.31 4.06 -1.46
N VAL A 34 2.83 3.06 -2.20
CA VAL A 34 2.30 1.83 -1.60
C VAL A 34 2.96 0.58 -2.15
N ALA A 35 3.36 -0.33 -1.26
CA ALA A 35 3.81 -1.69 -1.58
C ALA A 35 3.20 -2.70 -0.60
N VAL A 36 3.05 -3.93 -1.08
CA VAL A 36 2.86 -5.11 -0.26
C VAL A 36 3.88 -6.13 -0.71
N GLY A 37 4.59 -6.74 0.24
CA GLY A 37 5.64 -7.69 -0.07
C GLY A 37 5.76 -8.77 0.99
N VAL A 38 6.54 -9.80 0.65
CA VAL A 38 6.94 -10.85 1.59
C VAL A 38 8.33 -10.51 2.11
N VAL A 39 8.55 -10.66 3.41
CA VAL A 39 9.88 -10.49 4.03
C VAL A 39 10.79 -11.63 3.57
N THR A 40 11.80 -11.31 2.77
CA THR A 40 12.77 -12.29 2.23
C THR A 40 14.06 -12.36 3.04
N ALA A 41 14.43 -11.28 3.75
CA ALA A 41 15.62 -11.20 4.58
C ALA A 41 15.39 -10.29 5.79
N ILE A 42 16.18 -10.50 6.85
CA ILE A 42 16.07 -9.77 8.11
C ILE A 42 17.45 -9.29 8.55
N GLY A 43 17.54 -8.01 8.91
CA GLY A 43 18.76 -7.41 9.47
C GLY A 43 18.95 -7.72 10.94
N GLU A 44 20.18 -7.57 11.44
CA GLU A 44 20.51 -7.73 12.85
C GLU A 44 19.71 -6.74 13.72
N GLY A 45 19.08 -7.23 14.79
CA GLY A 45 18.28 -6.42 15.72
C GLY A 45 16.79 -6.30 15.39
N VAL A 46 16.32 -6.88 14.28
CA VAL A 46 14.88 -6.95 13.98
C VAL A 46 14.27 -8.17 14.66
N CYS A 47 13.35 -7.95 15.60
CA CYS A 47 12.74 -9.02 16.40
C CYS A 47 11.25 -9.27 16.08
N GLU A 48 10.56 -8.30 15.50
CA GLU A 48 9.09 -8.32 15.36
C GLU A 48 8.59 -8.93 14.05
N LEU A 49 9.45 -9.00 13.04
CA LEU A 49 9.16 -9.61 11.74
C LEU A 49 9.95 -10.90 11.58
N LYS A 50 9.42 -11.85 10.80
CA LYS A 50 10.11 -13.07 10.37
C LYS A 50 10.07 -13.22 8.85
N ILE A 51 11.04 -13.97 8.32
CA ILE A 51 11.04 -14.34 6.90
C ILE A 51 9.72 -15.06 6.58
N GLY A 52 9.07 -14.65 5.51
CA GLY A 52 7.75 -15.14 5.10
C GLY A 52 6.57 -14.31 5.62
N ASP A 53 6.79 -13.32 6.49
CA ASP A 53 5.73 -12.38 6.84
C ASP A 53 5.33 -11.53 5.65
N ILE A 54 4.04 -11.22 5.57
CA ILE A 54 3.50 -10.30 4.58
C ILE A 54 3.45 -8.93 5.24
N VAL A 55 4.03 -7.93 4.59
CA VAL A 55 4.12 -6.57 5.12
C VAL A 55 3.53 -5.58 4.13
N TYR A 56 2.82 -4.60 4.68
CA TYR A 56 2.33 -3.43 3.96
C TYR A 56 3.18 -2.22 4.28
N ARG A 57 3.51 -1.46 3.23
CA ARG A 57 4.27 -0.22 3.31
C ARG A 57 3.54 0.94 2.66
N ASN A 58 3.55 2.08 3.36
CA ASN A 58 3.19 3.38 2.80
C ASN A 58 4.38 4.35 2.83
N ALA A 59 5.21 4.34 1.80
CA ALA A 59 6.35 5.23 1.65
C ALA A 59 6.70 5.47 0.17
N MET A 60 7.41 6.55 -0.10
CA MET A 60 7.94 6.81 -1.44
C MET A 60 8.88 5.69 -1.91
N GLY A 61 8.76 5.37 -3.19
CA GLY A 61 9.68 4.53 -3.93
C GLY A 61 9.36 3.04 -3.95
N THR A 62 8.07 2.70 -3.99
CA THR A 62 7.60 1.32 -3.91
C THR A 62 7.59 0.56 -5.23
N TYR A 63 7.84 1.22 -6.37
CA TYR A 63 7.92 0.54 -7.68
C TYR A 63 9.30 -0.07 -7.91
N THR A 64 9.61 -1.09 -7.13
CA THR A 64 10.80 -1.93 -7.25
C THR A 64 10.46 -3.37 -6.90
N GLU A 65 11.23 -4.32 -7.45
CA GLU A 65 11.04 -5.74 -7.15
C GLU A 65 11.42 -6.10 -5.71
N GLU A 66 12.46 -5.45 -5.14
CA GLU A 66 12.89 -5.66 -3.77
C GLU A 66 13.43 -4.36 -3.14
N GLN A 67 13.30 -4.24 -1.83
CA GLN A 67 13.71 -3.04 -1.10
C GLN A 67 14.19 -3.37 0.31
N ILE A 68 15.24 -2.70 0.77
CA ILE A 68 15.63 -2.72 2.19
C ILE A 68 14.80 -1.68 2.92
N VAL A 69 14.02 -2.12 3.89
CA VAL A 69 13.05 -1.27 4.58
C VAL A 69 13.35 -1.22 6.08
N LEU A 70 12.85 -0.18 6.75
CA LEU A 70 12.97 -0.05 8.20
C LEU A 70 11.84 -0.83 8.86
N ALA A 71 12.18 -1.91 9.57
CA ALA A 71 11.20 -2.86 10.11
C ALA A 71 10.15 -2.22 11.05
N ASP A 72 10.51 -1.15 11.77
CA ASP A 72 9.64 -0.42 12.69
C ASP A 72 8.54 0.41 11.99
N LYS A 73 8.64 0.58 10.67
CA LYS A 73 7.67 1.33 9.85
C LYS A 73 6.75 0.43 9.02
N GLU A 74 6.94 -0.87 9.11
CA GLU A 74 6.19 -1.84 8.33
C GLU A 74 5.00 -2.38 9.12
N MET A 75 3.88 -2.57 8.43
CA MET A 75 2.68 -3.13 9.02
C MET A 75 2.57 -4.61 8.65
N PRO A 76 2.74 -5.56 9.60
CA PRO A 76 2.53 -6.96 9.32
C PRO A 76 1.06 -7.25 9.04
N LEU A 77 0.82 -8.12 8.08
CA LEU A 77 -0.50 -8.51 7.62
C LEU A 77 -0.77 -10.00 7.89
N PRO A 78 -2.05 -10.39 8.03
CA PRO A 78 -2.44 -11.80 8.03
C PRO A 78 -2.04 -12.48 6.70
N PRO A 79 -2.04 -13.83 6.63
CA PRO A 79 -1.63 -14.60 5.45
C PRO A 79 -2.66 -14.50 4.31
N ILE A 80 -2.76 -13.32 3.71
CA ILE A 80 -3.59 -12.97 2.57
C ILE A 80 -2.66 -12.77 1.37
N ASP A 81 -3.09 -13.20 0.19
CA ASP A 81 -2.32 -13.00 -1.04
C ASP A 81 -1.88 -11.52 -1.21
N PRO A 82 -0.58 -11.24 -1.37
CA PRO A 82 -0.08 -9.87 -1.50
C PRO A 82 -0.72 -9.06 -2.63
N LEU A 83 -1.11 -9.70 -3.74
CA LEU A 83 -1.78 -9.04 -4.86
C LEU A 83 -3.19 -8.59 -4.49
N VAL A 84 -3.92 -9.43 -3.74
CA VAL A 84 -5.24 -9.08 -3.23
C VAL A 84 -5.12 -7.87 -2.32
N VAL A 85 -4.17 -7.90 -1.38
CA VAL A 85 -3.93 -6.78 -0.47
C VAL A 85 -3.54 -5.52 -1.26
N ALA A 86 -2.58 -5.60 -2.18
CA ALA A 86 -2.12 -4.46 -2.96
C ALA A 86 -3.25 -3.80 -3.77
N SER A 87 -4.21 -4.61 -4.26
CA SER A 87 -5.35 -4.12 -5.04
C SER A 87 -6.33 -3.26 -4.23
N VAL A 88 -6.46 -3.51 -2.92
CA VAL A 88 -7.44 -2.83 -2.05
C VAL A 88 -6.83 -1.76 -1.14
N MET A 89 -5.56 -1.91 -0.74
CA MET A 89 -5.03 -1.12 0.37
C MET A 89 -4.90 0.37 0.06
N ILE A 90 -4.60 0.77 -1.19
CA ILE A 90 -4.53 2.20 -1.53
C ILE A 90 -5.91 2.85 -1.51
N GLN A 91 -6.95 2.16 -2.01
CA GLN A 91 -8.32 2.64 -1.91
C GLN A 91 -8.80 2.67 -0.46
N ALA A 92 -8.50 1.62 0.30
CA ALA A 92 -8.89 1.52 1.70
C ALA A 92 -8.29 2.65 2.56
N HIS A 93 -7.05 3.06 2.29
CA HIS A 93 -6.41 4.18 3.01
C HIS A 93 -7.11 5.52 2.79
N THR A 94 -7.57 5.78 1.55
CA THR A 94 -8.34 6.99 1.25
C THR A 94 -9.71 6.92 1.94
N TRP A 95 -10.41 5.80 1.80
CA TRP A 95 -11.74 5.63 2.38
C TRP A 95 -11.74 5.68 3.92
N PHE A 96 -10.77 5.02 4.58
CA PHE A 96 -10.68 5.03 6.04
C PHE A 96 -10.49 6.44 6.58
N LYS A 97 -9.73 7.29 5.86
CA LYS A 97 -9.62 8.71 6.22
C LYS A 97 -10.93 9.44 6.01
N ASP A 98 -11.60 9.25 4.88
CA ASP A 98 -12.85 9.95 4.61
C ASP A 98 -13.95 9.58 5.63
N VAL A 99 -14.06 8.29 5.99
CA VAL A 99 -15.02 7.79 6.99
C VAL A 99 -14.71 8.24 8.41
N MET A 100 -13.43 8.31 8.80
CA MET A 100 -13.04 8.70 10.15
C MET A 100 -13.01 10.22 10.36
N VAL A 101 -12.96 11.01 9.29
CA VAL A 101 -12.82 12.48 9.34
C VAL A 101 -14.14 13.18 8.99
N ASP A 102 -15.14 12.47 8.45
CA ASP A 102 -16.49 13.01 8.27
C ASP A 102 -17.20 13.16 9.64
N PRO A 103 -17.46 14.40 10.10
CA PRO A 103 -18.16 14.63 11.36
C PRO A 103 -19.58 14.06 11.37
N CYS A 104 -20.20 13.77 10.21
CA CYS A 104 -21.51 13.11 10.15
C CYS A 104 -21.44 11.59 10.38
N VAL A 105 -20.25 11.01 10.29
CA VAL A 105 -20.00 9.55 10.40
C VAL A 105 -19.35 9.19 11.74
N ALA A 106 -18.66 10.15 12.36
CA ALA A 106 -17.87 9.96 13.58
C ALA A 106 -18.61 10.30 14.88
N ASP A 107 -19.94 10.43 14.88
CA ASP A 107 -20.66 10.91 16.08
C ASP A 107 -20.52 9.99 17.30
N ASP A 108 -20.27 8.68 17.11
CA ASP A 108 -20.25 7.70 18.22
C ASP A 108 -19.01 6.78 18.25
N GLY A 109 -18.02 7.00 17.39
CA GLY A 109 -16.84 6.13 17.28
C GLY A 109 -17.11 4.71 16.74
N TYR A 110 -18.31 4.47 16.21
CA TYR A 110 -18.70 3.22 15.54
C TYR A 110 -18.97 3.47 14.06
N ILE A 111 -18.21 2.78 13.19
CA ILE A 111 -18.48 2.74 11.74
C ILE A 111 -19.77 1.93 11.53
N ASP A 112 -20.83 2.55 10.99
CA ASP A 112 -22.09 1.85 10.68
C ASP A 112 -21.82 0.71 9.70
N ARG A 113 -22.19 -0.51 10.11
CA ARG A 113 -22.03 -1.73 9.32
C ARG A 113 -22.79 -1.69 7.99
N ARG A 114 -23.88 -0.92 7.92
CA ARG A 114 -24.65 -0.68 6.69
C ARG A 114 -23.87 0.13 5.65
N LEU A 115 -22.93 0.97 6.09
CA LEU A 115 -22.05 1.74 5.19
C LEU A 115 -20.91 0.87 4.65
N ILE A 116 -20.40 -0.09 5.43
CA ILE A 116 -19.45 -1.11 4.93
C ILE A 116 -20.13 -1.93 3.82
N ASP A 117 -21.37 -2.37 4.05
CA ASP A 117 -22.13 -3.15 3.06
C ASP A 117 -22.47 -2.33 1.81
N ARG A 118 -22.67 -1.00 1.91
CA ARG A 118 -22.87 -0.12 0.75
C ARG A 118 -21.57 0.22 0.00
N ALA A 119 -20.44 0.31 0.69
CA ALA A 119 -19.15 0.70 0.12
C ALA A 119 -18.44 -0.48 -0.58
N MET A 120 -18.66 -1.72 -0.13
CA MET A 120 -18.13 -2.92 -0.79
C MET A 120 -18.84 -3.26 -2.11
N VAL A 121 -20.00 -2.65 -2.41
CA VAL A 121 -20.73 -2.84 -3.66
C VAL A 121 -20.28 -1.80 -4.70
N TRP A 122 -18.98 -1.82 -5.03
CA TRP A 122 -18.53 -1.36 -6.35
C TRP A 122 -18.54 -2.57 -7.29
N GLY A 123 -19.74 -3.03 -7.64
CA GLY A 123 -19.92 -4.27 -8.37
C GLY A 123 -21.28 -4.45 -9.04
N GLU A 124 -22.40 -4.36 -8.32
CA GLU A 124 -23.72 -4.66 -8.93
C GLU A 124 -24.83 -3.75 -8.39
N SER A 125 -25.49 -3.06 -9.32
CA SER A 125 -26.77 -2.32 -9.23
C SER A 125 -27.00 -1.37 -8.04
N LEU A 126 -26.93 -0.07 -8.33
CA LEU A 126 -27.58 0.97 -7.53
C LEU A 126 -29.10 0.93 -7.78
N LEU A 127 -29.87 0.43 -6.82
CA LEU A 127 -31.28 0.80 -6.68
C LEU A 127 -31.35 2.02 -5.76
N LEU A 128 -31.78 3.14 -6.35
CA LEU A 128 -32.19 4.33 -5.61
C LEU A 128 -33.67 4.14 -5.26
N ASP A 129 -33.99 4.12 -3.97
CA ASP A 129 -35.36 4.36 -3.49
C ASP A 129 -35.47 5.82 -3.02
N ASP A 130 -36.68 6.38 -3.19
CA ASP A 130 -37.07 7.81 -3.09
C ASP A 130 -36.55 8.59 -1.86
#